data_AF-A0A7K6GSH5-F1
#
_entry.id   AF-A0A7K6GSH5-F1
#
_cell.length_a   1.000
_cell.length_b   1.000
_cell.length_c   1.000
_cell.angle_alpha   90.00
_cell.angle_beta   90.00
_cell.angle_gamma   90.00
#
_symmetry.space_group_name_H-M   'P 1'
#
loop_
_entity.id
_entity.type
_entity.pdbx_description
1 polymer ?
#
loop_
_entity_poly.entity_id
_entity_poly.type
_entity_poly.pdbx_seq_one_letter_code
_entity_poly.pdbx_strand_id
1 'polypeptide(L)'
;MQQHFSLADCDVVGFDLDHTLCRYHLPQSARLIYDSFAQYLVTEKGYDEDLLNLAPDSLDFCCKGLVLDIEEGNFLKLAEDGTVLRASHGTKSMTFEEILEIYGRREWKHFNTVSGMVSRTAKYYLYDNYFDLPGALLCARVVDSLDQHDGQKKYDFWKDMVAAIQHNYKISAFKENCGTYFPEVKNHPDKYLQKCPESVKKWLKQLKNAGKILLLITSSHSDYCRLLCEHVLGNDFEEYFDILVTNALKPGFFSHTPNQRPFRTL
;
A
#
# COMPACT_ATOMS: atom_id res chain seq x y z
N MET A 1 -22.61 24.92 -4.61
CA MET A 1 -23.63 23.98 -5.12
C MET A 1 -23.00 22.59 -5.11
N GLN A 2 -23.55 21.65 -4.35
CA GLN A 2 -23.14 20.25 -4.43
C GLN A 2 -23.56 19.74 -5.81
N GLN A 3 -22.61 19.36 -6.65
CA GLN A 3 -22.95 18.70 -7.92
C GLN A 3 -23.55 17.33 -7.59
N HIS A 4 -24.75 17.07 -8.09
CA HIS A 4 -25.35 15.74 -8.01
C HIS A 4 -24.65 14.83 -9.03
N PHE A 5 -24.17 13.68 -8.56
CA PHE A 5 -23.56 12.65 -9.39
C PHE A 5 -24.58 11.53 -9.64
N SER A 6 -24.72 11.11 -10.89
CA SER A 6 -25.60 10.00 -11.29
C SER A 6 -24.84 9.04 -12.21
N LEU A 7 -24.84 7.75 -11.86
CA LEU A 7 -24.27 6.70 -12.73
C LEU A 7 -25.03 6.53 -14.05
N ALA A 8 -26.28 6.99 -14.11
CA ALA A 8 -27.05 6.97 -15.36
C ALA A 8 -26.40 7.86 -16.43
N ASP A 9 -25.74 8.94 -16.02
CA ASP A 9 -25.12 9.92 -16.91
C ASP A 9 -23.70 9.52 -17.36
N CYS A 10 -23.14 8.44 -16.80
CA CYS A 10 -21.82 7.93 -17.18
C CYS A 10 -21.96 6.89 -18.30
N ASP A 11 -21.31 7.08 -19.44
CA ASP A 11 -21.25 6.04 -20.49
C ASP A 11 -20.28 4.91 -20.13
N VAL A 12 -19.26 5.26 -19.36
CA VAL A 12 -18.10 4.44 -19.07
C VAL A 12 -17.86 4.40 -17.56
N VAL A 13 -17.66 3.21 -16.99
CA VAL A 13 -17.35 3.03 -15.57
C VAL A 13 -16.07 2.19 -15.43
N GLY A 14 -15.04 2.80 -14.86
CA GLY A 14 -13.76 2.14 -14.58
C GLY A 14 -13.65 1.69 -13.13
N PHE A 15 -13.16 0.48 -12.92
CA PHE A 15 -12.91 -0.11 -11.60
C PHE A 15 -11.43 -0.34 -11.39
N ASP A 16 -10.96 -0.09 -10.17
CA ASP A 16 -9.69 -0.67 -9.71
C ASP A 16 -9.91 -2.12 -9.26
N LEU A 17 -8.81 -2.89 -9.21
CA LEU A 17 -8.84 -4.27 -8.74
C LEU A 17 -8.52 -4.33 -7.25
N ASP A 18 -7.26 -4.11 -6.90
CA ASP A 18 -6.70 -4.28 -5.56
C ASP A 18 -7.35 -3.31 -4.57
N HIS A 19 -7.84 -3.84 -3.45
CA HIS A 19 -8.62 -3.12 -2.42
C HIS A 19 -9.91 -2.43 -2.92
N THR A 20 -10.39 -2.74 -4.14
CA THR A 20 -11.67 -2.27 -4.68
C THR A 20 -12.59 -3.46 -4.99
N LEU A 21 -12.40 -4.15 -6.11
CA LEU A 21 -13.13 -5.38 -6.42
C LEU A 21 -12.53 -6.60 -5.72
N CYS A 22 -11.20 -6.63 -5.60
CA CYS A 22 -10.45 -7.61 -4.82
C CYS A 22 -10.23 -7.06 -3.41
N ARG A 23 -10.95 -7.62 -2.43
CA ARG A 23 -10.77 -7.28 -1.02
C ARG A 23 -9.79 -8.27 -0.39
N TYR A 24 -8.88 -7.75 0.43
CA TYR A 24 -7.91 -8.56 1.14
C TYR A 24 -8.34 -8.82 2.59
N HIS A 25 -7.95 -9.95 3.14
CA HIS A 25 -8.03 -10.24 4.57
C HIS A 25 -6.93 -9.46 5.29
N LEU A 26 -7.26 -8.24 5.72
CA LEU A 26 -6.26 -7.25 6.18
C LEU A 26 -5.29 -7.79 7.25
N PRO A 27 -5.71 -8.49 8.32
CA PRO A 27 -4.77 -9.00 9.31
C PRO A 27 -3.74 -9.98 8.70
N GLN A 28 -4.21 -10.92 7.88
CA GLN A 28 -3.37 -11.93 7.23
C GLN A 28 -2.44 -11.32 6.20
N SER A 29 -2.95 -10.40 5.37
CA SER A 29 -2.16 -9.72 4.34
C SER A 29 -1.15 -8.76 4.96
N ALA A 30 -1.54 -8.00 5.99
CA ALA A 30 -0.62 -7.10 6.70
C ALA A 30 0.53 -7.88 7.35
N ARG A 31 0.23 -9.01 7.98
CA ARG A 31 1.24 -9.91 8.54
C ARG A 31 2.20 -10.43 7.47
N LEU A 32 1.66 -10.95 6.36
CA LEU A 32 2.47 -11.45 5.25
C LEU A 32 3.43 -10.38 4.71
N ILE A 33 2.94 -9.15 4.53
CA ILE A 33 3.74 -8.04 4.00
C ILE A 33 4.83 -7.66 5.00
N TYR A 34 4.49 -7.52 6.28
CA TYR A 34 5.47 -7.26 7.34
C TYR A 34 6.56 -8.33 7.34
N ASP A 35 6.17 -9.61 7.40
CA ASP A 35 7.11 -10.74 7.45
C ASP A 35 8.01 -10.75 6.21
N SER A 36 7.45 -10.46 5.02
CA SER A 36 8.22 -10.40 3.78
C SER A 36 9.29 -9.29 3.80
N PHE A 37 8.96 -8.11 4.33
CA PHE A 37 9.91 -7.01 4.42
C PHE A 37 10.96 -7.25 5.52
N ALA A 38 10.53 -7.72 6.70
CA ALA A 38 11.40 -8.01 7.81
C ALA A 38 12.42 -9.11 7.45
N GLN A 39 11.97 -10.18 6.77
CA GLN A 39 12.85 -11.23 6.27
C GLN A 39 13.95 -10.66 5.38
N TYR A 40 13.61 -9.77 4.44
CA TYR A 40 14.59 -9.14 3.56
C TYR A 40 15.59 -8.25 4.33
N LEU A 41 15.11 -7.43 5.28
CA LEU A 41 16.02 -6.60 6.08
C LEU A 41 16.99 -7.45 6.91
N VAL A 42 16.52 -8.52 7.51
CA VAL A 42 17.38 -9.38 8.35
C VAL A 42 18.40 -10.12 7.48
N THR A 43 17.97 -10.81 6.42
CA THR A 43 18.87 -11.69 5.65
C THR A 43 19.77 -10.94 4.68
N GLU A 44 19.23 -9.94 3.98
CA GLU A 44 19.97 -9.25 2.91
C GLU A 44 20.69 -8.00 3.41
N LYS A 45 20.24 -7.43 4.54
CA LYS A 45 20.74 -6.16 5.06
C LYS A 45 21.34 -6.25 6.46
N GLY A 46 21.22 -7.39 7.14
CA GLY A 46 21.86 -7.64 8.43
C GLY A 46 21.25 -6.87 9.60
N TYR A 47 19.95 -6.53 9.52
CA TYR A 47 19.22 -5.96 10.65
C TYR A 47 18.97 -7.03 11.72
N ASP A 48 18.64 -6.58 12.94
CA ASP A 48 18.38 -7.45 14.08
C ASP A 48 17.29 -8.49 13.79
N GLU A 49 17.55 -9.76 14.15
CA GLU A 49 16.61 -10.88 14.00
C GLU A 49 15.32 -10.68 14.79
N ASP A 50 15.32 -9.84 15.85
CA ASP A 50 14.12 -9.51 16.60
C ASP A 50 13.01 -8.91 15.74
N LEU A 51 13.35 -8.28 14.60
CA LEU A 51 12.36 -7.77 13.64
C LEU A 51 11.42 -8.87 13.11
N LEU A 52 11.83 -10.15 13.12
CA LEU A 52 11.00 -11.30 12.73
C LEU A 52 9.99 -11.71 13.81
N ASN A 53 10.24 -11.33 15.06
CA ASN A 53 9.40 -11.67 16.20
C ASN A 53 8.30 -10.62 16.36
N LEU A 54 7.15 -10.84 15.75
CA LEU A 54 6.01 -9.92 15.82
C LEU A 54 4.93 -10.42 16.77
N ALA A 55 4.61 -9.63 17.81
CA ALA A 55 3.49 -9.92 18.69
C ALA A 55 2.15 -9.74 17.94
N PRO A 56 1.10 -10.52 18.26
CA PRO A 56 -0.16 -10.53 17.50
C PRO A 56 -0.80 -9.15 17.31
N ASP A 57 -0.76 -8.29 18.33
CA ASP A 57 -1.47 -7.00 18.35
C ASP A 57 -0.61 -5.82 17.85
N SER A 58 0.67 -6.05 17.51
CA SER A 58 1.59 -4.97 17.13
C SER A 58 1.19 -4.25 15.85
N LEU A 59 0.45 -4.92 14.95
CA LEU A 59 -0.02 -4.33 13.69
C LEU A 59 -1.08 -3.24 13.88
N ASP A 60 -1.67 -3.09 15.08
CA ASP A 60 -2.60 -1.99 15.38
C ASP A 60 -1.93 -0.61 15.33
N PHE A 61 -0.58 -0.56 15.34
CA PHE A 61 0.21 0.63 15.03
C PHE A 61 -0.10 1.19 13.62
N CYS A 62 -0.44 0.32 12.68
CA CYS A 62 -0.58 0.66 11.28
C CYS A 62 -1.93 1.32 10.98
N CYS A 63 -1.91 2.63 10.72
CA CYS A 63 -3.08 3.39 10.29
C CYS A 63 -2.82 4.09 8.94
N LYS A 64 -3.77 4.00 8.02
CA LYS A 64 -3.68 4.71 6.73
C LYS A 64 -3.55 6.22 6.96
N GLY A 65 -2.67 6.87 6.21
CA GLY A 65 -2.34 8.28 6.33
C GLY A 65 -1.39 8.59 7.49
N LEU A 66 -0.60 7.61 7.93
CA LEU A 66 0.52 7.83 8.84
C LEU A 66 1.70 8.41 8.06
N VAL A 67 2.35 9.42 8.62
CA VAL A 67 3.54 10.03 8.03
C VAL A 67 4.76 9.57 8.82
N LEU A 68 5.76 9.00 8.15
CA LEU A 68 7.08 8.77 8.73
C LEU A 68 7.96 9.99 8.45
N ASP A 69 8.43 10.63 9.52
CA ASP A 69 9.55 11.58 9.51
C ASP A 69 10.85 10.80 9.72
N ILE A 70 11.53 10.50 8.61
CA ILE A 70 12.72 9.64 8.60
C ILE A 70 13.88 10.37 9.28
N GLU A 71 13.97 11.68 9.14
CA GLU A 71 15.08 12.46 9.72
C GLU A 71 15.06 12.40 11.25
N GLU A 72 13.86 12.36 11.84
CA GLU A 72 13.68 12.38 13.29
C GLU A 72 13.20 11.04 13.88
N GLY A 73 13.02 9.99 13.06
CA GLY A 73 12.55 8.68 13.52
C GLY A 73 11.11 8.70 14.06
N ASN A 74 10.31 9.69 13.65
CA ASN A 74 8.99 9.93 14.21
C ASN A 74 7.87 9.51 13.26
N PHE A 75 6.74 9.06 13.82
CA PHE A 75 5.52 8.83 13.06
C PHE A 75 4.46 9.83 13.48
N LEU A 76 3.79 10.45 12.52
CA LEU A 76 2.85 11.54 12.73
C LEU A 76 1.48 11.19 12.16
N LYS A 77 0.43 11.49 12.92
CA LYS A 77 -0.93 11.59 12.42
C LYS A 77 -1.31 13.06 12.32
N LEU A 78 -1.57 13.51 11.10
CA LEU A 78 -1.86 14.93 10.83
C LEU A 78 -3.37 15.16 10.68
N ALA A 79 -3.81 16.36 11.07
CA ALA A 79 -5.10 16.92 10.71
C ALA A 79 -5.12 17.38 9.24
N GLU A 80 -6.31 17.77 8.76
CA GLU A 80 -6.47 18.32 7.41
C GLU A 80 -5.70 19.64 7.20
N ASP A 81 -5.52 20.43 8.26
CA ASP A 81 -4.72 21.66 8.26
C ASP A 81 -3.22 21.42 8.54
N GLY A 82 -2.79 20.16 8.58
CA GLY A 82 -1.42 19.76 8.83
C GLY A 82 -0.97 19.83 10.29
N THR A 83 -1.86 20.12 11.24
CA THR A 83 -1.55 20.05 12.68
C THR A 83 -1.23 18.61 13.10
N VAL A 84 -0.19 18.40 13.92
CA VAL A 84 0.14 17.08 14.47
C VAL A 84 -0.86 16.70 15.57
N LEU A 85 -1.68 15.68 15.33
CA LEU A 85 -2.69 15.18 16.26
C LEU A 85 -2.16 14.09 17.19
N ARG A 86 -1.29 13.22 16.66
CA ARG A 86 -0.60 12.16 17.40
C ARG A 86 0.80 12.01 16.84
N ALA A 87 1.72 11.62 17.71
CA ALA A 87 3.07 11.27 17.29
C ALA A 87 3.61 10.08 18.10
N SER A 88 4.55 9.35 17.51
CA SER A 88 5.43 8.40 18.20
C SER A 88 6.87 8.60 17.75
N HIS A 89 7.82 8.29 18.62
CA HIS A 89 9.21 8.08 18.25
C HIS A 89 9.48 6.58 18.24
N GLY A 90 9.83 6.02 17.09
CA GLY A 90 9.73 4.58 16.87
C GLY A 90 8.34 4.06 17.27
N THR A 91 8.28 3.02 18.09
CA THR A 91 6.99 2.49 18.60
C THR A 91 6.49 3.21 19.86
N LYS A 92 7.28 4.09 20.47
CA LYS A 92 6.92 4.80 21.70
C LYS A 92 6.04 6.01 21.40
N SER A 93 4.77 5.95 21.82
CA SER A 93 3.85 7.09 21.70
C SER A 93 4.31 8.30 22.51
N MET A 94 4.18 9.49 21.91
CA MET A 94 4.40 10.76 22.58
C MET A 94 3.14 11.20 23.34
N THR A 95 3.34 11.83 24.49
CA THR A 95 2.31 12.53 25.25
C THR A 95 1.87 13.81 24.55
N PHE A 96 0.73 14.35 24.98
CA PHE A 96 0.24 15.61 24.42
C PHE A 96 1.20 16.77 24.70
N GLU A 97 1.83 16.79 25.88
CA GLU A 97 2.82 17.77 26.29
C GLU A 97 4.07 17.70 25.41
N GLU A 98 4.60 16.50 25.16
CA GLU A 98 5.74 16.29 24.24
C GLU A 98 5.41 16.75 22.82
N ILE A 99 4.21 16.43 22.30
CA ILE A 99 3.77 16.87 20.97
C ILE A 99 3.70 18.40 20.91
N LEU A 100 3.13 19.04 21.94
CA LEU A 100 3.00 20.50 22.00
C LEU A 100 4.36 21.18 22.10
N GLU A 101 5.30 20.61 22.83
CA GLU A 101 6.68 21.12 22.95
C GLU A 101 7.44 21.02 21.61
N ILE A 102 7.35 19.87 20.93
CA ILE A 102 8.11 19.60 19.69
C ILE A 102 7.49 20.31 18.48
N TYR A 103 6.17 20.18 18.29
CA TYR A 103 5.49 20.60 17.06
C TYR A 103 4.67 21.89 17.24
N GLY A 104 4.21 22.18 18.45
CA GLY A 104 3.28 23.27 18.72
C GLY A 104 1.86 22.99 18.18
N ARG A 105 1.05 24.04 18.03
CA ARG A 105 -0.33 23.99 17.48
C ARG A 105 -0.42 24.53 16.05
N ARG A 106 0.64 24.33 15.28
CA ARG A 106 0.78 24.86 13.91
C ARG A 106 0.89 23.72 12.91
N GLU A 107 0.68 24.06 11.64
CA GLU A 107 0.99 23.18 10.53
C GLU A 107 2.41 22.62 10.67
N TRP A 108 2.55 21.31 10.52
CA TRP A 108 3.86 20.67 10.49
C TRP A 108 4.66 21.21 9.30
N LYS A 109 5.90 21.65 9.55
CA LYS A 109 6.77 22.36 8.58
C LYS A 109 6.94 21.68 7.22
N HIS A 110 6.69 20.37 7.11
CA HIS A 110 6.85 19.58 5.88
C HIS A 110 5.52 19.12 5.26
N PHE A 111 4.38 19.58 5.80
CA PHE A 111 3.05 19.16 5.38
C PHE A 111 2.83 19.30 3.87
N ASN A 112 3.18 20.45 3.29
CA ASN A 112 3.02 20.72 1.86
C ASN A 112 4.01 19.95 0.95
N THR A 113 4.99 19.25 1.52
CA THR A 113 6.02 18.50 0.78
C THR A 113 5.93 16.98 0.96
N VAL A 114 5.03 16.51 1.84
CA VAL A 114 4.87 15.09 2.10
C VAL A 114 4.27 14.39 0.87
N SER A 115 4.80 13.22 0.53
CA SER A 115 4.35 12.44 -0.61
C SER A 115 4.31 10.95 -0.24
N GLY A 116 3.34 10.24 -0.81
CA GLY A 116 3.30 8.77 -0.77
C GLY A 116 4.12 8.11 -1.87
N MET A 117 4.81 8.89 -2.72
CA MET A 117 5.67 8.31 -3.74
C MET A 117 6.97 7.78 -3.12
N VAL A 118 7.16 6.47 -3.20
CA VAL A 118 8.38 5.79 -2.75
C VAL A 118 9.60 6.35 -3.49
N SER A 119 10.52 6.96 -2.73
CA SER A 119 11.80 7.45 -3.23
C SER A 119 12.91 7.12 -2.23
N ARG A 120 14.06 6.66 -2.72
CA ARG A 120 15.23 6.33 -1.87
C ARG A 120 15.78 7.54 -1.10
N THR A 121 15.56 8.75 -1.61
CA THR A 121 16.03 10.00 -1.01
C THR A 121 14.93 10.74 -0.23
N ALA A 122 13.80 10.08 0.02
CA ALA A 122 12.72 10.68 0.79
C ALA A 122 13.19 10.98 2.22
N LYS A 123 12.80 12.14 2.72
CA LYS A 123 12.96 12.55 4.12
C LYS A 123 11.70 12.27 4.93
N TYR A 124 10.56 12.26 4.24
CA TYR A 124 9.25 11.98 4.82
C TYR A 124 8.50 11.03 3.88
N TYR A 125 7.69 10.15 4.45
CA TYR A 125 6.91 9.19 3.67
C TYR A 125 5.48 9.08 4.19
N LEU A 126 4.50 9.21 3.30
CA LEU A 126 3.09 9.02 3.63
C LEU A 126 2.65 7.59 3.30
N TYR A 127 2.25 6.83 4.31
CA TYR A 127 1.65 5.51 4.13
C TYR A 127 0.17 5.65 3.75
N ASP A 128 -0.11 5.76 2.45
CA ASP A 128 -1.45 5.96 1.88
C ASP A 128 -2.04 4.73 1.18
N ASN A 129 -1.34 3.59 1.21
CA ASN A 129 -1.77 2.35 0.60
C ASN A 129 -1.55 1.17 1.57
N TYR A 130 -2.24 0.05 1.34
CA TYR A 130 -2.15 -1.11 2.24
C TYR A 130 -0.97 -2.04 1.93
N PHE A 131 -0.30 -1.85 0.78
CA PHE A 131 0.79 -2.72 0.33
C PHE A 131 2.13 -2.37 0.96
N ASP A 132 2.29 -1.16 1.48
CA ASP A 132 3.48 -0.74 2.22
C ASP A 132 3.22 -0.41 3.69
N LEU A 133 1.96 -0.19 4.08
CA LEU A 133 1.57 0.22 5.43
C LEU A 133 2.15 -0.66 6.55
N PRO A 134 2.21 -1.99 6.46
CA PRO A 134 2.87 -2.81 7.48
C PRO A 134 4.35 -2.49 7.68
N GLY A 135 5.00 -1.93 6.64
CA GLY A 135 6.35 -1.39 6.71
C GLY A 135 6.49 -0.20 7.66
N ALA A 136 5.41 0.49 8.02
CA ALA A 136 5.44 1.57 9.02
C ALA A 136 5.86 1.06 10.39
N LEU A 137 5.23 -0.03 10.86
CA LEU A 137 5.63 -0.68 12.11
C LEU A 137 7.07 -1.22 12.05
N LEU A 138 7.45 -1.79 10.91
CA LEU A 138 8.82 -2.27 10.73
C LEU A 138 9.84 -1.13 10.85
N CYS A 139 9.57 0.02 10.22
CA CYS A 139 10.39 1.22 10.35
C CYS A 139 10.43 1.72 11.80
N ALA A 140 9.31 1.69 12.52
CA ALA A 140 9.24 2.08 13.92
C ALA A 140 10.14 1.21 14.82
N ARG A 141 10.14 -0.11 14.60
CA ARG A 141 11.01 -1.04 15.33
C ARG A 141 12.48 -0.90 14.96
N VAL A 142 12.77 -0.56 13.70
CA VAL A 142 14.14 -0.22 13.28
C VAL A 142 14.65 1.02 14.02
N VAL A 143 13.80 2.06 14.16
CA VAL A 143 14.14 3.25 14.99
C VAL A 143 14.43 2.83 16.43
N ASP A 144 13.55 2.04 17.06
CA ASP A 144 13.74 1.59 18.44
C ASP A 144 15.06 0.82 18.64
N SER A 145 15.43 -0.02 17.67
CA SER A 145 16.68 -0.80 17.70
C SER A 145 17.91 0.11 17.54
N LEU A 146 17.88 1.05 16.58
CA LEU A 146 19.00 1.98 16.35
C LEU A 146 19.26 2.89 17.55
N ASP A 147 18.20 3.35 18.21
CA ASP A 147 18.30 4.19 19.41
C ASP A 147 18.98 3.47 20.59
N GLN A 148 18.82 2.15 20.70
CA GLN A 148 19.47 1.36 21.75
C GLN A 148 20.96 1.15 21.50
N HIS A 149 21.40 1.11 20.24
CA HIS A 149 22.75 0.66 19.88
C HIS A 149 23.70 1.80 19.48
N ASP A 150 23.25 2.81 18.74
CA ASP A 150 24.19 3.64 17.99
C ASP A 150 24.47 5.01 18.62
N GLY A 151 23.63 5.49 19.54
CA GLY A 151 23.77 6.81 20.21
C GLY A 151 23.80 8.03 19.27
N GLN A 152 23.93 7.82 17.95
CA GLN A 152 23.87 8.78 16.87
C GLN A 152 22.47 8.78 16.25
N LYS A 153 21.86 9.96 16.24
CA LYS A 153 20.46 10.21 15.81
C LYS A 153 20.23 10.18 14.29
N LYS A 154 21.10 9.53 13.50
CA LYS A 154 20.98 9.58 12.04
C LYS A 154 20.40 8.28 11.50
N TYR A 155 19.13 8.33 11.10
CA TYR A 155 18.45 7.21 10.47
C TYR A 155 18.77 7.13 8.97
N ASP A 156 19.47 6.07 8.55
CA ASP A 156 19.79 5.78 7.14
C ASP A 156 19.27 4.39 6.71
N PHE A 157 18.10 4.01 7.22
CA PHE A 157 17.46 2.72 6.91
C PHE A 157 16.47 2.78 5.73
N TRP A 158 16.01 3.98 5.35
CA TRP A 158 14.92 4.12 4.38
C TRP A 158 15.25 3.52 3.01
N LYS A 159 16.50 3.67 2.55
CA LYS A 159 16.99 3.05 1.30
C LYS A 159 16.83 1.52 1.30
N ASP A 160 16.98 0.88 2.46
CA ASP A 160 16.84 -0.56 2.63
C ASP A 160 15.38 -0.97 2.70
N MET A 161 14.53 -0.18 3.35
CA MET A 161 13.08 -0.35 3.29
C MET A 161 12.53 -0.26 1.87
N VAL A 162 12.99 0.72 1.09
CA VAL A 162 12.65 0.83 -0.34
C VAL A 162 13.13 -0.41 -1.10
N ALA A 163 14.32 -0.92 -0.81
CA ALA A 163 14.83 -2.14 -1.41
C ALA A 163 13.98 -3.37 -1.04
N ALA A 164 13.49 -3.47 0.20
CA ALA A 164 12.60 -4.54 0.65
C ALA A 164 11.26 -4.51 -0.10
N ILE A 165 10.63 -3.34 -0.21
CA ILE A 165 9.39 -3.14 -0.97
C ILE A 165 9.60 -3.53 -2.44
N GLN A 166 10.70 -3.05 -3.06
CA GLN A 166 11.05 -3.37 -4.44
C GLN A 166 11.31 -4.86 -4.65
N HIS A 167 11.98 -5.51 -3.70
CA HIS A 167 12.23 -6.95 -3.75
C HIS A 167 10.93 -7.76 -3.68
N ASN A 168 10.03 -7.37 -2.77
CA ASN A 168 8.76 -8.07 -2.54
C ASN A 168 7.82 -7.99 -3.76
N TYR A 169 7.79 -6.84 -4.43
CA TYR A 169 6.87 -6.58 -5.54
C TYR A 169 7.56 -6.50 -6.91
N LYS A 170 8.79 -6.99 -7.04
CA LYS A 170 9.48 -7.03 -8.35
C LYS A 170 8.62 -7.82 -9.35
N ILE A 171 8.50 -7.31 -10.57
CA ILE A 171 7.62 -7.88 -11.61
C ILE A 171 7.92 -9.37 -11.83
N SER A 172 9.19 -9.75 -11.81
CA SER A 172 9.59 -11.15 -12.05
C SER A 172 9.28 -12.08 -10.87
N ALA A 173 9.07 -11.58 -9.65
CA ALA A 173 8.86 -12.42 -8.47
C ALA A 173 7.60 -13.28 -8.58
N PHE A 174 6.53 -12.75 -9.19
CA PHE A 174 5.35 -13.55 -9.44
C PHE A 174 5.69 -14.71 -10.38
N LYS A 175 6.28 -14.44 -11.55
CA LYS A 175 6.59 -15.50 -12.53
C LYS A 175 7.61 -16.52 -12.01
N GLU A 176 8.65 -16.04 -11.33
CA GLU A 176 9.73 -16.87 -10.75
C GLU A 176 9.28 -17.62 -9.50
N ASN A 177 8.13 -17.27 -8.93
CA ASN A 177 7.64 -17.82 -7.67
C ASN A 177 8.67 -17.69 -6.53
N CYS A 178 9.28 -16.51 -6.41
CA CYS A 178 10.30 -16.21 -5.43
C CYS A 178 9.88 -15.10 -4.46
N GLY A 179 10.66 -14.92 -3.38
CA GLY A 179 10.25 -14.10 -2.24
C GLY A 179 9.16 -14.78 -1.41
N THR A 180 8.53 -14.03 -0.51
CA THR A 180 7.54 -14.57 0.42
C THR A 180 6.11 -14.25 -0.01
N TYR A 181 5.83 -13.01 -0.43
CA TYR A 181 4.47 -12.55 -0.71
C TYR A 181 3.76 -13.30 -1.83
N PHE A 182 4.32 -13.32 -3.05
CA PHE A 182 3.63 -13.93 -4.19
C PHE A 182 3.45 -15.46 -4.06
N PRO A 183 4.45 -16.25 -3.62
CA PRO A 183 4.26 -17.69 -3.39
C PRO A 183 3.15 -17.99 -2.38
N GLU A 184 3.09 -17.25 -1.26
CA GLU A 184 2.05 -17.40 -0.25
C GLU A 184 0.66 -17.11 -0.82
N VAL A 185 0.48 -16.00 -1.53
CA VAL A 185 -0.82 -15.66 -2.13
C VAL A 185 -1.24 -16.66 -3.21
N LYS A 186 -0.29 -17.21 -3.99
CA LYS A 186 -0.57 -18.24 -4.99
C LYS A 186 -1.01 -19.57 -4.38
N ASN A 187 -0.31 -20.01 -3.35
CA ASN A 187 -0.55 -21.32 -2.73
C ASN A 187 -1.78 -21.31 -1.81
N HIS A 188 -2.07 -20.16 -1.20
CA HIS A 188 -3.14 -20.01 -0.21
C HIS A 188 -4.01 -18.77 -0.46
N PRO A 189 -4.61 -18.61 -1.65
CA PRO A 189 -5.33 -17.38 -2.00
C PRO A 189 -6.51 -17.09 -1.06
N ASP A 190 -7.26 -18.10 -0.60
CA ASP A 190 -8.40 -17.91 0.32
C ASP A 190 -7.97 -17.36 1.69
N LYS A 191 -6.70 -17.53 2.09
CA LYS A 191 -6.18 -16.96 3.35
C LYS A 191 -6.04 -15.44 3.26
N TYR A 192 -5.80 -14.91 2.07
CA TYR A 192 -5.44 -13.51 1.85
C TYR A 192 -6.51 -12.72 1.07
N LEU A 193 -7.33 -13.40 0.27
CA LEU A 193 -8.29 -12.80 -0.65
C LEU A 193 -9.72 -13.15 -0.24
N GLN A 194 -10.59 -12.15 -0.26
CA GLN A 194 -12.02 -12.33 -0.08
C GLN A 194 -12.69 -12.49 -1.45
N LYS A 195 -13.58 -13.47 -1.57
CA LYS A 195 -14.44 -13.62 -2.76
C LYS A 195 -15.29 -12.36 -2.96
N CYS A 196 -15.47 -11.96 -4.21
CA CYS A 196 -16.38 -10.86 -4.54
C CYS A 196 -17.81 -11.28 -4.23
N PRO A 197 -18.61 -10.46 -3.52
CA PRO A 197 -20.00 -10.79 -3.24
C PRO A 197 -20.80 -10.99 -4.54
N GLU A 198 -21.66 -12.00 -4.58
CA GLU A 198 -22.52 -12.28 -5.75
C GLU A 198 -23.41 -11.09 -6.14
N SER A 199 -23.81 -10.26 -5.16
CA SER A 199 -24.54 -9.03 -5.42
C SER A 199 -23.74 -8.03 -6.27
N VAL A 200 -22.43 -7.91 -6.05
CA VAL A 200 -21.53 -7.04 -6.83
C VAL A 200 -21.35 -7.61 -8.23
N LYS A 201 -21.12 -8.92 -8.37
CA LYS A 201 -21.02 -9.58 -9.68
C LYS A 201 -22.29 -9.39 -10.51
N LYS A 202 -23.46 -9.58 -9.90
CA LYS A 202 -24.76 -9.33 -10.52
C LYS A 202 -24.91 -7.86 -10.94
N TRP A 203 -24.47 -6.93 -10.10
CA TRP A 203 -24.53 -5.50 -10.40
C TRP A 203 -23.63 -5.11 -11.58
N LEU A 204 -22.41 -5.67 -11.68
CA LEU A 204 -21.54 -5.48 -12.86
C LEU A 204 -22.24 -5.96 -14.14
N LYS A 205 -22.86 -7.15 -14.13
CA LYS A 205 -23.65 -7.65 -15.26
C LYS A 205 -24.84 -6.72 -15.59
N GLN A 206 -25.51 -6.17 -14.58
CA GLN A 206 -26.61 -5.23 -14.78
C GLN A 206 -26.16 -3.92 -15.43
N LEU A 207 -25.01 -3.36 -15.02
CA LEU A 207 -24.45 -2.17 -15.65
C LEU A 207 -24.15 -2.43 -17.13
N LYS A 208 -23.51 -3.55 -17.45
CA LYS A 208 -23.20 -3.94 -18.82
C LYS A 208 -24.48 -4.13 -19.66
N ASN A 209 -25.49 -4.80 -19.11
CA ASN A 209 -26.81 -4.96 -19.75
C ASN A 209 -27.57 -3.64 -19.94
N ALA A 210 -27.28 -2.63 -19.11
CA ALA A 210 -27.81 -1.28 -19.27
C ALA A 210 -27.04 -0.44 -20.32
N GLY A 211 -26.11 -1.06 -21.06
CA GLY A 211 -25.35 -0.42 -22.13
C GLY A 211 -24.13 0.36 -21.65
N LYS A 212 -23.70 0.18 -20.39
CA LYS A 212 -22.48 0.82 -19.87
C LYS A 212 -21.24 0.06 -20.33
N ILE A 213 -20.18 0.79 -20.68
CA ILE A 213 -18.86 0.21 -20.97
C ILE A 213 -18.10 0.07 -19.66
N LEU A 214 -17.69 -1.14 -19.31
CA LEU A 214 -16.98 -1.41 -18.06
C LEU A 214 -15.49 -1.65 -18.30
N LEU A 215 -14.65 -0.97 -17.52
CA LEU A 215 -13.20 -1.15 -17.56
C LEU A 215 -12.69 -1.67 -16.22
N LEU A 216 -11.72 -2.58 -16.28
CA LEU A 216 -10.83 -2.85 -15.15
C LEU A 216 -9.49 -2.17 -15.41
N ILE A 217 -9.01 -1.34 -14.48
CA ILE A 217 -7.74 -0.61 -14.58
C ILE A 217 -6.92 -0.86 -13.31
N THR A 218 -5.98 -1.80 -13.39
CA THR A 218 -5.09 -2.17 -12.27
C THR A 218 -3.63 -1.88 -12.58
N SER A 219 -2.86 -1.53 -11.52
CA SER A 219 -1.40 -1.46 -11.61
C SER A 219 -0.72 -2.82 -11.41
N SER A 220 -1.48 -3.85 -11.06
CA SER A 220 -1.01 -5.24 -11.02
C SER A 220 -0.60 -5.71 -12.41
N HIS A 221 0.47 -6.52 -12.46
CA HIS A 221 0.89 -7.18 -13.69
C HIS A 221 -0.15 -8.22 -14.13
N SER A 222 -0.18 -8.56 -15.42
CA SER A 222 -1.29 -9.32 -16.02
C SER A 222 -1.48 -10.73 -15.48
N ASP A 223 -0.40 -11.40 -15.12
CA ASP A 223 -0.41 -12.73 -14.51
C ASP A 223 -0.96 -12.72 -13.07
N TYR A 224 -0.58 -11.74 -12.26
CA TYR A 224 -1.15 -11.54 -10.93
C TYR A 224 -2.62 -11.09 -11.00
N CYS A 225 -2.94 -10.17 -11.93
CA CYS A 225 -4.32 -9.75 -12.19
C CYS A 225 -5.21 -10.95 -12.50
N ARG A 226 -4.75 -11.88 -13.35
CA ARG A 226 -5.48 -13.11 -13.69
C ARG A 226 -5.72 -13.98 -12.45
N LEU A 227 -4.67 -14.27 -11.66
CA LEU A 227 -4.81 -15.05 -10.41
C LEU A 227 -5.88 -14.43 -9.49
N LEU A 228 -5.79 -13.11 -9.27
CA LEU A 228 -6.75 -12.41 -8.41
C LEU A 228 -8.16 -12.47 -8.96
N CYS A 229 -8.36 -12.19 -10.25
CA CYS A 229 -9.69 -12.14 -10.85
C CYS A 229 -10.33 -13.53 -10.93
N GLU A 230 -9.59 -14.56 -11.35
CA GLU A 230 -10.09 -15.94 -11.37
C GLU A 230 -10.54 -16.38 -9.98
N HIS A 231 -9.75 -16.05 -8.96
CA HIS A 231 -10.09 -16.39 -7.59
C HIS A 231 -11.28 -15.59 -7.05
N VAL A 232 -11.34 -14.28 -7.29
CA VAL A 232 -12.29 -13.35 -6.66
C VAL A 232 -13.61 -13.26 -7.41
N LEU A 233 -13.56 -13.18 -8.74
CA LEU A 233 -14.72 -12.98 -9.63
C LEU A 233 -15.18 -14.30 -10.26
N GLY A 234 -14.25 -15.19 -10.61
CA GLY A 234 -14.51 -16.47 -11.28
C GLY A 234 -13.65 -16.63 -12.54
N ASN A 235 -13.58 -17.85 -13.08
CA ASN A 235 -12.77 -18.12 -14.29
C ASN A 235 -13.28 -17.37 -15.53
N ASP A 236 -14.55 -16.97 -15.53
CA ASP A 236 -15.23 -16.17 -16.55
C ASP A 236 -15.12 -14.65 -16.28
N PHE A 237 -14.16 -14.20 -15.46
CA PHE A 237 -14.12 -12.80 -15.02
C PHE A 237 -14.04 -11.78 -16.17
N GLU A 238 -13.49 -12.17 -17.32
CA GLU A 238 -13.38 -11.31 -18.50
C GLU A 238 -14.77 -10.90 -19.01
N GLU A 239 -15.82 -11.69 -18.78
CA GLU A 239 -17.19 -11.37 -19.21
C GLU A 239 -17.75 -10.10 -18.53
N TYR A 240 -17.28 -9.76 -17.32
CA TYR A 240 -17.74 -8.58 -16.59
C TYR A 240 -17.24 -7.26 -17.18
N PHE A 241 -16.18 -7.27 -17.98
CA PHE A 241 -15.53 -6.06 -18.48
C PHE A 241 -15.50 -6.03 -20.00
N ASP A 242 -15.46 -4.84 -20.57
CA ASP A 242 -15.24 -4.64 -22.01
C ASP A 242 -13.77 -4.39 -22.31
N ILE A 243 -13.04 -3.80 -21.34
CA ILE A 243 -11.62 -3.50 -21.46
C ILE A 243 -10.90 -3.85 -20.16
N LEU A 244 -9.80 -4.60 -20.26
CA LEU A 244 -8.90 -4.92 -19.15
C LEU A 244 -7.56 -4.22 -19.38
N VAL A 245 -7.20 -3.31 -18.48
CA VAL A 245 -5.91 -2.59 -18.49
C VAL A 245 -5.11 -3.01 -17.25
N THR A 246 -4.04 -3.76 -17.50
CA THR A 246 -3.08 -4.18 -16.47
C THR A 246 -1.80 -3.35 -16.54
N ASN A 247 -1.00 -3.35 -15.47
CA ASN A 247 0.23 -2.56 -15.39
C ASN A 247 0.00 -1.06 -15.72
N ALA A 248 -1.11 -0.49 -15.24
CA ALA A 248 -1.46 0.90 -15.51
C ALA A 248 -0.46 1.91 -14.91
N LEU A 249 0.26 1.53 -13.85
CA LEU A 249 1.23 2.39 -13.15
C LEU A 249 0.63 3.73 -12.70
N LYS A 250 -0.54 3.68 -12.04
CA LYS A 250 -1.24 4.86 -11.52
C LYS A 250 -0.34 5.64 -10.53
N PRO A 251 -0.44 6.98 -10.44
CA PRO A 251 -1.38 7.87 -11.13
C PRO A 251 -0.93 8.30 -12.52
N GLY A 252 0.27 7.88 -12.97
CA GLY A 252 0.82 8.28 -14.27
C GLY A 252 -0.05 7.90 -15.47
N PHE A 253 -0.91 6.88 -15.33
CA PHE A 253 -1.93 6.52 -16.32
C PHE A 253 -2.88 7.68 -16.65
N PHE A 254 -3.28 8.44 -15.63
CA PHE A 254 -4.27 9.51 -15.76
C PHE A 254 -3.63 10.89 -15.99
N SER A 255 -2.35 11.05 -15.66
CA SER A 255 -1.67 12.35 -15.64
C SER A 255 -0.69 12.54 -16.79
N HIS A 256 -0.16 11.46 -17.38
CA HIS A 256 0.76 11.55 -18.51
C HIS A 256 0.02 11.41 -19.85
N THR A 257 0.60 12.00 -20.88
CA THR A 257 0.07 11.87 -22.25
C THR A 257 0.30 10.45 -22.79
N PRO A 258 -0.57 9.95 -23.70
CA PRO A 258 -0.42 8.60 -24.28
C PRO A 258 0.94 8.33 -24.93
N ASN A 259 1.57 9.36 -25.53
CA ASN A 259 2.90 9.21 -26.15
C ASN A 259 4.00 8.90 -25.13
N GLN A 260 3.82 9.30 -23.86
CA GLN A 260 4.74 8.99 -22.77
C GLN A 260 4.49 7.60 -22.19
N ARG A 261 3.32 7.00 -22.46
CA ARG A 261 2.87 5.69 -21.96
C ARG A 261 2.03 4.95 -23.01
N PRO A 262 2.67 4.37 -24.04
CA PRO A 262 1.93 3.69 -25.10
C PRO A 262 1.23 2.43 -24.57
N PHE A 263 -0.01 2.21 -25.02
CA PHE A 263 -0.71 0.96 -24.80
C PHE A 263 0.00 -0.18 -25.55
N ARG A 264 0.03 -1.35 -24.91
CA ARG A 264 0.56 -2.58 -25.48
C ARG A 264 -0.47 -3.69 -25.29
N THR A 265 -0.64 -4.51 -26.31
CA THR A 265 -1.41 -5.77 -26.20
C THR A 265 -0.47 -6.87 -25.71
N LEU A 266 -1.01 -7.77 -24.89
CA LEU A 266 -0.32 -8.98 -24.45
C LEU A 266 -0.25 -10.01 -25.58
#